data_AF-A0A1B4V596-F1
#
_entry.id   AF-A0A1B4V596-F1
#
_cell.length_a   1.000
_cell.length_b   1.000
_cell.length_c   1.000
_cell.angle_alpha   90.00
_cell.angle_beta   90.00
_cell.angle_gamma   90.00
#
_symmetry.space_group_name_H-M   'P 1'
#
loop_
_entity.id
_entity.type
_entity.pdbx_description
1 polymer ?
#
loop_
_entity_poly.entity_id
_entity_poly.type
_entity_poly.pdbx_seq_one_letter_code
_entity_poly.pdbx_strand_id
1 'polypeptide(L)'
;MAQITTRDLAQTKEAVAGLLEQLGLSAYLFEVEPRSDGAPWQVRIDCQVSGGWQSLSLPIDVDRLLQSATEGPTRDRTLSEWRTALHGCARGKQE
;
A
#
# COMPACT_ATOMS: atom_id res chain seq x y z
N MET A 1 -17.59 -6.34 16.81
CA MET A 1 -16.55 -6.72 15.83
C MET A 1 -17.00 -6.17 14.50
N ALA A 2 -16.20 -5.31 13.85
CA ALA A 2 -16.57 -4.77 12.54
C ALA A 2 -16.56 -5.90 11.50
N GLN A 3 -17.67 -6.09 10.81
CA GLN A 3 -17.74 -7.08 9.74
C GLN A 3 -17.08 -6.49 8.51
N ILE A 4 -15.98 -7.10 8.07
CA ILE A 4 -15.26 -6.70 6.87
C ILE A 4 -16.10 -7.06 5.66
N THR A 5 -16.52 -6.07 4.88
CA THR A 5 -17.33 -6.32 3.69
C THR A 5 -16.46 -6.43 2.45
N THR A 6 -16.98 -7.12 1.42
CA THR A 6 -16.35 -7.17 0.10
C THR A 6 -16.14 -5.78 -0.50
N ARG A 7 -17.04 -4.83 -0.18
CA ARG A 7 -16.93 -3.43 -0.60
C ARG A 7 -15.76 -2.72 0.07
N ASP A 8 -15.59 -2.89 1.37
CA ASP A 8 -14.47 -2.28 2.11
C ASP A 8 -13.14 -2.79 1.57
N LEU A 9 -13.06 -4.10 1.30
CA LEU A 9 -11.87 -4.70 0.71
C LEU A 9 -11.58 -4.16 -0.70
N ALA A 10 -12.60 -4.05 -1.56
CA ALA A 10 -12.44 -3.51 -2.90
C ALA A 10 -11.95 -2.05 -2.87
N GLN A 11 -12.62 -1.20 -2.09
CA GLN A 11 -12.29 0.22 -1.99
C GLN A 11 -10.89 0.44 -1.41
N THR A 12 -10.50 -0.38 -0.43
CA THR A 12 -9.13 -0.35 0.12
C THR A 12 -8.10 -0.77 -0.92
N LYS A 13 -8.37 -1.84 -1.69
CA LYS A 13 -7.47 -2.29 -2.77
C LYS A 13 -7.28 -1.21 -3.84
N GLU A 14 -8.34 -0.53 -4.24
CA GLU A 14 -8.27 0.58 -5.21
C GLU A 14 -7.43 1.75 -4.67
N ALA A 15 -7.62 2.13 -3.40
CA ALA A 15 -6.82 3.19 -2.77
C ALA A 15 -5.33 2.82 -2.70
N VAL A 16 -5.02 1.58 -2.32
CA VAL A 16 -3.64 1.06 -2.29
C VAL A 16 -3.02 1.07 -3.68
N ALA A 17 -3.73 0.57 -4.70
CA ALA A 17 -3.25 0.56 -6.08
C ALA A 17 -2.88 1.97 -6.56
N GLY A 18 -3.78 2.95 -6.37
CA GLY A 18 -3.53 4.33 -6.80
C GLY A 18 -2.34 4.99 -6.09
N LEU A 19 -2.05 4.64 -4.83
CA LEU A 19 -0.85 5.11 -4.14
C LEU A 19 0.42 4.44 -4.69
N LEU A 20 0.40 3.12 -4.93
CA LEU A 20 1.55 2.39 -5.48
C LEU A 20 1.90 2.85 -6.90
N GLU A 21 0.90 3.15 -7.73
CA GLU A 21 1.10 3.76 -9.06
C GLU A 21 1.79 5.12 -8.97
N GLN A 22 1.39 5.98 -8.02
CA GLN A 22 2.02 7.28 -7.79
C GLN A 22 3.45 7.17 -7.25
N LEU A 23 3.81 6.07 -6.59
CA LEU A 23 5.18 5.80 -6.17
C LEU A 23 6.09 5.39 -7.34
N GLY A 24 5.53 5.08 -8.51
CA GLY A 24 6.28 4.82 -9.73
C GLY A 24 7.04 3.50 -9.71
N LEU A 25 6.60 2.50 -8.92
CA LEU A 25 7.20 1.18 -8.87
C LEU A 25 7.19 0.50 -10.26
N SER A 26 8.23 -0.26 -10.59
CA SER A 26 8.43 -0.87 -11.92
C SER A 26 7.70 -2.19 -12.10
N ALA A 27 7.86 -3.07 -11.11
CA ALA A 27 7.29 -4.40 -11.09
C ALA A 27 6.96 -4.71 -9.63
N TYR A 28 5.66 -4.86 -9.34
CA TYR A 28 5.17 -5.18 -8.02
C TYR A 28 3.90 -6.02 -8.08
N LEU A 29 3.67 -6.80 -7.03
CA LEU A 29 2.42 -7.43 -6.66
C LEU A 29 2.04 -6.91 -5.28
N PHE A 30 0.75 -6.81 -5.00
CA PHE A 30 0.29 -6.46 -3.66
C PHE A 30 -0.96 -7.24 -3.29
N GLU A 31 -1.10 -7.46 -1.98
CA GLU A 31 -2.28 -8.08 -1.40
C GLU A 31 -2.71 -7.28 -0.17
N VAL A 32 -4.01 -7.04 -0.04
CA VAL A 32 -4.60 -6.40 1.14
C VAL A 32 -5.17 -7.51 2.02
N GLU A 33 -4.60 -7.63 3.22
CA GLU A 33 -4.96 -8.63 4.21
C GLU A 33 -5.83 -7.99 5.31
N PRO A 34 -7.15 -8.18 5.25
CA PRO A 34 -8.04 -7.78 6.33
C PRO A 34 -7.76 -8.54 7.63
N ARG A 35 -7.93 -7.89 8.79
CA ARG A 35 -7.74 -8.52 10.10
C ARG A 35 -9.04 -8.50 10.89
N SER A 36 -9.49 -9.68 11.31
CA SER A 36 -10.76 -9.87 12.03
C SER A 36 -10.64 -9.64 13.54
N ASP A 37 -9.42 -9.56 14.06
CA ASP A 37 -9.08 -9.50 15.48
C ASP A 37 -8.92 -8.07 16.05
N GLY A 38 -9.29 -7.04 15.27
CA GLY A 38 -9.14 -5.64 15.66
C GLY A 38 -7.71 -5.10 15.47
N ALA A 39 -6.78 -5.92 15.00
CA ALA A 39 -5.49 -5.46 14.49
C ALA A 39 -5.66 -4.59 13.23
N PRO A 40 -4.71 -3.68 12.95
CA PRO A 40 -4.72 -2.92 11.70
C PRO A 40 -4.60 -3.86 10.52
N TRP A 41 -5.33 -3.54 9.44
CA TRP A 41 -5.19 -4.23 8.16
C TRP A 41 -3.74 -4.14 7.70
N GLN A 42 -3.34 -5.08 6.84
CA GLN A 42 -2.00 -5.08 6.28
C GLN A 42 -2.07 -5.00 4.77
N VAL A 43 -1.08 -4.35 4.17
CA VAL A 43 -0.76 -4.53 2.75
C VAL A 43 0.56 -5.26 2.66
N ARG A 44 0.56 -6.42 2.01
CA ARG A 44 1.77 -7.11 1.58
C ARG A 44 2.11 -6.61 0.18
N ILE A 45 3.36 -6.24 -0.03
CA ILE A 45 3.89 -5.76 -1.30
C ILE A 45 5.12 -6.60 -1.64
N ASP A 46 5.08 -7.27 -2.76
CA ASP A 46 6.21 -7.97 -3.36
C ASP A 46 6.72 -7.15 -4.53
N CYS A 47 7.97 -6.70 -4.52
CA CYS A 47 8.53 -5.81 -5.53
C CYS A 47 9.86 -6.33 -6.08
N GLN A 48 10.17 -6.02 -7.33
CA GLN A 48 11.46 -6.35 -7.92
C GLN A 48 12.54 -5.36 -7.49
N VAL A 49 13.69 -5.89 -7.08
CA VAL A 49 14.92 -5.18 -6.74
C VAL A 49 16.10 -5.80 -7.49
N SER A 50 17.26 -5.14 -7.53
CA SER A 50 18.44 -5.56 -8.33
C SER A 50 18.94 -6.99 -8.06
N GLY A 51 18.48 -7.66 -7.00
CA GLY A 51 18.84 -9.03 -6.64
C GLY A 51 17.67 -10.03 -6.61
N GLY A 52 16.49 -9.67 -7.11
CA GLY A 52 15.31 -10.55 -7.14
C GLY A 52 14.04 -9.87 -6.62
N TRP A 53 13.19 -10.63 -5.92
CA TRP A 53 11.96 -10.13 -5.32
C TRP A 53 12.17 -9.85 -3.83
N GLN A 54 11.62 -8.73 -3.36
CA GLN A 54 11.56 -8.37 -1.95
C GLN A 54 10.11 -8.27 -1.51
N SER A 55 9.79 -8.86 -0.35
CA SER A 55 8.48 -8.78 0.30
C SER A 55 8.51 -7.79 1.46
N LEU A 56 7.50 -6.92 1.55
CA LEU A 56 7.29 -5.98 2.65
C LEU A 56 5.83 -6.03 3.08
N SER A 57 5.58 -5.92 4.38
CA SER A 57 4.22 -5.77 4.93
C SER A 57 4.11 -4.43 5.64
N LEU A 58 3.12 -3.63 5.27
CA LEU A 58 2.85 -2.33 5.89
C LEU A 58 1.51 -2.37 6.60
N PRO A 59 1.42 -1.92 7.86
CA PRO A 59 0.14 -1.68 8.51
C PRO A 59 -0.58 -0.53 7.80
N ILE A 60 -1.87 -0.72 7.57
CA ILE A 60 -2.73 0.29 6.96
C ILE A 60 -3.90 0.65 7.87
N ASP A 61 -4.13 1.95 7.95
CA ASP A 61 -5.34 2.54 8.50
C ASP A 61 -6.30 2.79 7.33
N VAL A 62 -7.43 2.08 7.31
CA VAL A 62 -8.38 2.11 6.18
C VAL A 62 -8.97 3.50 6.03
N ASP A 63 -9.38 4.13 7.13
CA ASP A 63 -9.97 5.47 7.09
C ASP A 63 -8.99 6.50 6.51
N ARG A 64 -7.71 6.44 6.89
CA ARG A 64 -6.67 7.31 6.35
C ARG A 64 -6.40 7.03 4.87
N LEU A 65 -6.37 5.76 4.46
CA LEU A 65 -6.20 5.39 3.05
C LEU A 65 -7.35 5.94 2.20
N LEU A 66 -8.59 5.78 2.66
CA LEU A 66 -9.76 6.30 1.95
C LEU A 66 -9.77 7.82 1.91
N GLN A 67 -9.42 8.49 3.00
CA GLN A 67 -9.24 9.95 3.04
C GLN A 67 -8.17 10.43 2.05
N SER A 68 -7.10 9.66 1.83
CA SER A 68 -6.03 10.02 0.89
C SER A 68 -6.50 10.11 -0.57
N ALA A 69 -7.63 9.48 -0.91
CA ALA A 69 -8.22 9.60 -2.24
C ALA A 69 -8.67 11.04 -2.53
N THR A 70 -9.26 11.72 -1.55
CA THR A 70 -9.82 13.08 -1.70
C THR A 70 -8.91 14.17 -1.14
N GLU A 71 -8.19 13.89 -0.06
CA GLU A 71 -7.40 14.87 0.68
C GLU A 71 -5.93 14.82 0.26
N GLY A 72 -5.50 15.85 -0.49
CA GLY A 72 -4.10 15.99 -0.95
C GLY A 72 -3.06 15.89 0.16
N PRO A 73 -3.17 16.62 1.28
CA PRO A 73 -2.19 16.54 2.37
C PRO A 73 -2.08 15.15 3.00
N THR A 74 -3.20 14.43 3.13
CA THR A 74 -3.22 13.05 3.63
C THR A 74 -2.52 12.12 2.65
N ARG A 75 -2.78 12.29 1.34
CA ARG A 75 -2.12 11.56 0.26
C ARG A 75 -0.61 11.76 0.26
N ASP A 76 -0.14 13.01 0.31
CA ASP A 76 1.28 13.33 0.29
C ASP A 76 2.02 12.73 1.48
N ARG A 77 1.39 12.77 2.67
CA ARG A 77 1.95 12.14 3.87
C ARG A 77 2.06 10.63 3.71
N THR A 78 0.99 9.97 3.24
CA THR A 78 0.99 8.51 3.03
C THR A 78 2.02 8.11 1.97
N LEU A 79 2.11 8.84 0.86
CA LEU A 79 3.13 8.61 -0.18
C LEU A 79 4.55 8.80 0.36
N SER A 80 4.79 9.80 1.22
CA SER A 80 6.10 10.02 1.83
C SER A 80 6.53 8.86 2.74
N GLU A 81 5.61 8.38 3.59
CA GLU A 81 5.85 7.23 4.47
C GLU A 81 6.13 5.97 3.64
N TRP A 82 5.31 5.70 2.63
CA TRP A 82 5.44 4.50 1.81
C TRP A 82 6.68 4.54 0.91
N ARG A 83 7.05 5.72 0.40
CA ARG A 83 8.30 5.89 -0.35
C ARG A 83 9.52 5.55 0.51
N THR A 84 9.48 5.93 1.79
CA THR A 84 10.55 5.58 2.74
C THR A 84 10.60 4.08 2.98
N ALA A 85 9.46 3.44 3.20
CA ALA A 85 9.38 2.00 3.44
C ALA A 85 9.75 1.17 2.19
N LEU A 86 9.37 1.62 1.01
CA LEU A 86 9.55 0.94 -0.28
C LEU A 86 10.76 1.48 -1.06
N HIS A 87 11.72 2.13 -0.40
CA HIS A 87 12.83 2.79 -1.09
C HIS A 87 13.65 1.80 -1.96
N GLY A 88 13.76 0.55 -1.53
CA GLY A 88 14.43 -0.51 -2.30
C GLY A 88 13.69 -0.83 -3.60
N CYS A 89 12.36 -0.88 -3.55
CA CYS A 89 11.49 -1.15 -4.70
C CYS A 89 11.54 -0.02 -5.75
N ALA A 90 11.62 1.23 -5.31
CA ALA A 90 11.64 2.39 -6.22
C ALA A 90 12.98 2.55 -6.96
N ARG A 91 14.08 1.96 -6.45
CA ARG A 91 15.41 2.03 -7.07
C ARG A 91 15.63 1.01 -8.19
N GLY A 92 14.82 -0.04 -8.29
CA GLY A 92 14.92 -1.06 -9.35
C GLY A 92 14.59 -0.56 -10.77
N LYS A 93 14.36 0.74 -10.95
CA LYS A 93 14.06 1.40 -12.24
C LYS A 93 15.24 2.21 -12.81
N GLN A 94 16.41 2.17 -12.15
CA GLN A 94 17.62 2.86 -12.60
C GLN A 94 18.59 1.88 -13.28
N GLU A 95 18.26 1.46 -14.49
CA GLU A 95 19.18 0.80 -15.44
C GLU A 95 19.03 1.42 -16.82
#